data_AF-A0A8D2JGC4-F1
#
_entry.id   AF-A0A8D2JGC4-F1
#
_cell.length_a   1.000
_cell.length_b   1.000
_cell.length_c   1.000
_cell.angle_alpha   90.00
_cell.angle_beta   90.00
_cell.angle_gamma   90.00
#
_symmetry.space_group_name_H-M   'P 1'
#
loop_
_entity.id
_entity.type
_entity.pdbx_description
1 polymer ?
#
loop_
_entity_poly.entity_id
_entity_poly.type
_entity_poly.pdbx_seq_one_letter_code
_entity_poly.pdbx_strand_id
1 'polypeptide(L)'
;MEVGKPRVCSVGRQEGAFQSLSLGLFEQVLHKHLFRHFRRNKVEIASAITRPFPFLMSLRDRAFISEQMFDQFQEACGNLVPVPRVAYSVLVELEKTFSLSLLKVLFSSTNLTAYPDLVEILESFLNGNQSSQWCLGFKSVRSSIHSS
;
A
#
# COMPACT_ATOMS: atom_id res chain seq x y z
N MET A 1 37.29 -39.17 -40.19
CA MET A 1 37.20 -39.10 -38.72
C MET A 1 36.32 -37.91 -38.40
N GLU A 2 35.01 -38.13 -38.24
CA GLU A 2 34.06 -37.08 -37.88
C GLU A 2 33.91 -37.08 -36.36
N VAL A 3 34.35 -36.00 -35.71
CA VAL A 3 34.20 -35.82 -34.26
C VAL A 3 32.81 -35.26 -33.98
N GLY A 4 31.96 -36.09 -33.37
CA GLY A 4 30.61 -35.71 -32.95
C GLY A 4 30.62 -34.57 -31.92
N LYS A 5 29.91 -33.50 -32.22
CA LYS A 5 29.71 -32.35 -31.32
C LYS A 5 28.58 -32.67 -30.33
N PRO A 6 28.75 -32.45 -29.01
CA PRO A 6 27.71 -32.77 -28.04
C PRO A 6 26.53 -31.79 -28.17
N ARG A 7 25.31 -32.33 -28.14
CA ARG A 7 24.08 -31.54 -28.01
C ARG A 7 24.05 -30.89 -26.64
N VAL A 8 24.11 -29.56 -26.61
CA VAL A 8 23.75 -28.77 -25.44
C VAL A 8 22.23 -28.89 -25.25
N CYS A 9 21.79 -29.45 -24.12
CA CYS A 9 20.38 -29.47 -23.75
C CYS A 9 19.92 -28.06 -23.35
N SER A 10 18.91 -27.55 -24.06
CA SER A 10 18.29 -26.24 -23.79
C SER A 10 17.45 -26.28 -22.51
N VAL A 11 18.05 -25.95 -21.36
CA VAL A 11 17.31 -25.60 -20.13
C VAL A 11 17.17 -24.07 -20.09
N GLY A 12 16.12 -23.54 -20.71
CA GLY A 12 15.92 -22.10 -20.79
C GLY A 12 14.47 -21.62 -20.76
N ARG A 13 13.49 -22.50 -20.48
CA ARG A 13 12.06 -22.16 -20.53
C ARG A 13 11.32 -22.30 -19.19
N GLN A 14 11.87 -23.00 -18.19
CA GLN A 14 11.20 -23.22 -16.90
C GLN A 14 11.52 -22.16 -15.83
N GLU A 15 12.66 -21.48 -15.88
CA GLU A 15 13.07 -20.52 -14.84
C GLU A 15 12.17 -19.28 -14.78
N GLY A 16 11.75 -18.76 -15.93
CA GLY A 16 10.87 -17.58 -15.99
C GLY A 16 9.45 -17.82 -15.46
N ALA A 17 8.93 -19.05 -15.58
CA ALA A 17 7.63 -19.42 -15.03
C ALA A 17 7.67 -19.61 -13.51
N PHE A 18 8.79 -20.12 -12.98
CA PHE A 18 8.96 -20.28 -11.54
C PHE A 18 9.16 -18.93 -10.83
N GLN A 19 9.91 -18.01 -11.45
CA GLN A 19 10.08 -16.65 -10.95
C GLN A 19 8.78 -15.83 -11.01
N SER A 20 7.97 -15.99 -12.05
CA SER A 20 6.66 -15.32 -12.14
C SER A 20 5.65 -15.86 -11.13
N LEU A 21 5.62 -17.18 -10.88
CA LEU A 21 4.80 -17.80 -9.83
C LEU A 21 5.23 -17.36 -8.43
N SER A 22 6.55 -17.27 -8.19
CA SER A 22 7.12 -16.79 -6.93
C SER A 22 6.77 -15.32 -6.66
N LEU A 23 6.85 -14.46 -7.69
CA LEU A 23 6.48 -13.04 -7.58
C LEU A 23 4.98 -12.85 -7.31
N GLY A 24 4.12 -13.62 -8.00
CA GLY A 24 2.67 -13.55 -7.79
C GLY A 24 2.23 -14.02 -6.39
N LEU A 25 2.88 -15.05 -5.85
CA LEU A 25 2.64 -15.48 -4.47
C LEU A 25 3.11 -14.42 -3.46
N PHE A 26 4.27 -13.82 -3.70
CA PHE A 26 4.79 -12.74 -2.86
C PHE A 26 3.85 -11.52 -2.85
N GLU A 27 3.32 -11.11 -4.01
CA GLU A 27 2.36 -10.02 -4.12
C GLU A 27 1.07 -10.31 -3.34
N GLN A 28 0.55 -11.54 -3.40
CA GLN A 28 -0.62 -11.94 -2.61
C GLN A 28 -0.36 -11.91 -1.10
N VAL A 29 0.79 -12.40 -0.67
CA VAL A 29 1.19 -12.38 0.75
C VAL A 29 1.35 -10.94 1.25
N LEU A 30 2.02 -10.09 0.46
CA LEU A 30 2.19 -8.67 0.76
C LEU A 30 0.84 -7.95 0.81
N HIS A 31 -0.02 -8.15 -0.18
CA HIS A 31 -1.36 -7.56 -0.22
C HIS A 31 -2.17 -7.94 1.03
N LYS A 32 -2.17 -9.22 1.41
CA LYS A 32 -2.88 -9.70 2.61
C LYS A 32 -2.29 -9.12 3.90
N HIS A 33 -0.97 -8.97 3.98
CA HIS A 33 -0.29 -8.35 5.11
C HIS A 33 -0.69 -6.87 5.25
N LEU A 34 -0.56 -6.10 4.17
CA LEU A 34 -0.90 -4.68 4.13
C LEU A 34 -2.39 -4.44 4.42
N PHE A 35 -3.27 -5.27 3.88
CA PHE A 35 -4.70 -5.20 4.17
C PHE A 35 -4.98 -5.43 5.67
N ARG A 36 -4.38 -6.46 6.27
CA ARG A 36 -4.52 -6.71 7.71
C ARG A 36 -4.00 -5.54 8.55
N HIS A 37 -2.89 -4.95 8.14
CA HIS A 37 -2.29 -3.81 8.83
C HIS A 37 -3.17 -2.56 8.71
N PHE A 38 -3.71 -2.27 7.52
CA PHE A 38 -4.70 -1.22 7.31
C PHE A 38 -5.92 -1.38 8.23
N ARG A 39 -6.48 -2.59 8.29
CA ARG A 39 -7.65 -2.86 9.15
C ARG A 39 -7.39 -2.56 10.63
N ARG A 40 -6.19 -2.87 11.13
CA ARG A 40 -5.78 -2.67 12.53
C ARG A 40 -5.50 -1.21 12.86
N ASN A 41 -4.99 -0.44 11.91
CA ASN A 41 -4.56 0.95 12.14
C ASN A 41 -5.59 1.99 11.70
N LYS A 42 -6.82 1.61 11.32
CA LYS A 42 -7.85 2.59 10.89
C LYS A 42 -8.09 3.71 11.90
N VAL A 43 -8.06 3.40 13.20
CA VAL A 43 -8.22 4.40 14.27
C VAL A 43 -7.07 5.40 14.23
N GLU A 44 -5.82 4.92 14.16
CA GLU A 44 -4.65 5.82 14.14
C GLU A 44 -4.57 6.64 12.86
N ILE A 45 -4.88 6.03 11.71
CA ILE A 45 -4.97 6.75 10.43
C ILE A 45 -6.03 7.85 10.54
N ALA A 46 -7.21 7.54 11.08
CA ALA A 46 -8.29 8.50 11.23
C ALA A 46 -7.94 9.64 12.20
N SER A 47 -7.28 9.31 13.32
CA SER A 47 -6.82 10.29 14.32
C SER A 47 -5.78 11.25 13.76
N ALA A 48 -4.89 10.78 12.88
CA ALA A 48 -3.91 11.62 12.20
C ALA A 48 -4.55 12.60 11.19
N ILE A 49 -5.74 12.28 10.66
CA ILE A 49 -6.46 13.13 9.71
C ILE A 49 -7.24 14.20 10.49
N THR A 50 -6.60 15.35 10.69
CA THR A 50 -7.13 16.46 11.51
C THR A 50 -8.04 17.42 10.73
N ARG A 51 -8.00 17.40 9.40
CA ARG A 51 -8.80 18.27 8.52
C ARG A 51 -9.23 17.54 7.25
N PRO A 52 -10.36 17.89 6.61
CA PRO A 52 -10.88 17.16 5.46
C PRO A 52 -10.02 17.29 4.19
N PHE A 53 -9.43 18.47 3.97
CA PHE A 53 -8.46 18.70 2.90
C PHE A 53 -7.04 18.49 3.42
N PRO A 54 -6.16 17.76 2.69
CA PRO A 54 -6.31 17.18 1.35
C PRO A 54 -6.95 15.78 1.26
N PHE A 55 -7.25 15.14 2.38
CA PHE A 55 -7.69 13.73 2.44
C PHE A 55 -8.87 13.39 1.51
N LEU A 56 -10.02 14.07 1.65
CA LEU A 56 -11.22 13.76 0.87
C LEU A 56 -11.05 14.05 -0.63
N MET A 57 -10.44 15.20 -0.98
CA MET A 57 -10.20 15.54 -2.39
C MET A 57 -9.26 14.54 -3.05
N SER A 58 -8.20 14.12 -2.37
CA SER A 58 -7.25 13.14 -2.91
C SER A 58 -7.90 11.79 -3.23
N LEU A 59 -8.90 11.39 -2.44
CA LEU A 59 -9.66 10.16 -2.66
C LEU A 59 -10.66 10.30 -3.81
N ARG A 60 -11.40 11.42 -3.86
CA ARG A 60 -12.38 11.72 -4.91
C ARG A 60 -11.72 11.84 -6.28
N ASP A 61 -10.67 12.65 -6.39
CA ASP A 61 -9.99 12.93 -7.66
C ASP A 61 -9.37 11.68 -8.29
N ARG A 62 -9.19 10.62 -7.51
CA ARG A 62 -8.66 9.31 -7.93
C ARG A 62 -9.73 8.21 -7.94
N ALA A 63 -11.00 8.58 -7.83
CA ALA A 63 -12.18 7.71 -7.88
C ALA A 63 -12.21 6.60 -6.80
N PHE A 64 -11.57 6.81 -5.64
CA PHE A 64 -11.71 5.90 -4.49
C PHE A 64 -13.02 6.09 -3.74
N ILE A 65 -13.57 7.30 -3.82
CA ILE A 65 -14.92 7.62 -3.37
C ILE A 65 -15.69 8.27 -4.51
N SER A 66 -17.00 8.05 -4.58
CA SER A 66 -17.88 8.72 -5.52
C SER A 66 -18.12 10.17 -5.11
N GLU A 67 -18.58 11.00 -6.05
CA GLU A 67 -19.03 12.38 -5.75
C GLU A 67 -20.09 12.40 -4.64
N GLN A 68 -21.05 11.46 -4.69
CA GLN A 68 -22.08 11.36 -3.65
C GLN A 68 -21.49 11.10 -2.26
N MET A 69 -20.52 10.19 -2.14
CA MET A 69 -19.86 9.92 -0.85
C MET A 69 -19.03 11.12 -0.41
N PHE A 70 -18.34 11.78 -1.35
CA PHE A 70 -17.58 12.99 -1.07
C PHE A 70 -18.47 14.09 -0.47
N ASP A 71 -19.61 14.37 -1.10
CA ASP A 71 -20.57 15.37 -0.61
C ASP A 71 -21.08 15.02 0.79
N GLN A 72 -21.44 13.76 1.03
CA GLN A 72 -21.88 13.28 2.35
C GLN A 72 -20.82 13.46 3.43
N PHE A 73 -19.56 13.10 3.15
CA PHE A 73 -18.47 13.24 4.12
C PHE A 73 -18.09 14.70 4.35
N GLN A 74 -18.14 15.53 3.31
CA GLN A 74 -17.88 16.96 3.42
C GLN A 74 -18.98 17.67 4.22
N GLU A 75 -20.24 17.33 3.99
CA GLU A 75 -21.38 17.81 4.77
C GLU A 75 -21.25 17.39 6.25
N ALA A 76 -20.89 16.13 6.52
CA ALA A 76 -20.67 15.65 7.89
C ALA A 76 -19.59 16.47 8.62
N CYS A 77 -18.51 16.85 7.95
CA CYS A 77 -17.49 17.72 8.53
C CYS A 77 -18.01 19.13 8.83
N GLY A 78 -18.95 19.64 8.03
CA GLY A 78 -19.63 20.91 8.28
C GLY A 78 -20.61 20.87 9.45
N ASN A 79 -21.25 19.73 9.68
CA ASN A 79 -22.24 19.51 10.74
C ASN A 79 -21.64 19.20 12.13
N LEU A 80 -20.42 19.70 12.40
CA LEU A 80 -19.69 19.52 13.67
C LEU A 80 -19.38 18.06 14.05
N VAL A 81 -19.47 17.11 13.11
CA VAL A 81 -18.92 15.77 13.34
C VAL A 81 -17.40 15.89 13.35
N PRO A 82 -16.71 15.38 14.39
CA PRO A 82 -15.25 15.44 14.43
C PRO A 82 -14.63 14.81 13.18
N VAL A 83 -13.70 15.52 12.54
CA VAL A 83 -13.02 15.06 11.32
C VAL A 83 -12.45 13.64 11.47
N PRO A 84 -11.81 13.25 12.60
CA PRO A 84 -11.35 11.88 12.79
C PRO A 84 -12.47 10.84 12.70
N ARG A 85 -13.68 11.16 13.17
CA ARG A 85 -14.83 10.23 13.04
C ARG A 85 -15.27 10.10 11.58
N VAL A 86 -15.29 11.20 10.83
CA VAL A 86 -15.60 11.17 9.39
C VAL A 86 -14.52 10.39 8.64
N ALA A 87 -13.25 10.65 8.93
CA ALA A 87 -12.12 9.95 8.34
C ALA A 87 -12.20 8.44 8.62
N TYR A 88 -12.55 8.04 9.85
CA TYR A 88 -12.77 6.62 10.16
C TYR A 88 -13.88 6.01 9.30
N SER A 89 -15.03 6.68 9.15
CA SER A 89 -16.12 6.21 8.28
C SER A 89 -15.68 6.05 6.83
N VAL A 90 -14.90 6.99 6.29
CA VAL A 90 -14.30 6.89 4.96
C VAL A 90 -13.40 5.65 4.87
N LEU A 91 -12.53 5.41 5.86
CA LEU A 91 -11.65 4.24 5.88
C LEU A 91 -12.42 2.91 5.96
N VAL A 92 -13.61 2.88 6.58
CA VAL A 92 -14.50 1.69 6.56
C VAL A 92 -15.01 1.41 5.15
N GLU A 93 -15.40 2.44 4.40
CA GLU A 93 -15.81 2.27 3.00
C GLU A 93 -14.65 1.80 2.11
N LEU A 94 -13.48 2.40 2.29
CA LEU A 94 -12.27 2.05 1.54
C LEU A 94 -11.73 0.65 1.86
N GLU A 95 -12.04 0.09 3.03
CA GLU A 95 -11.69 -1.30 3.37
C GLU A 95 -12.33 -2.30 2.40
N LYS A 96 -13.53 -2.01 1.88
CA LYS A 96 -14.29 -2.90 0.99
C LYS A 96 -13.62 -3.07 -0.38
N THR A 97 -12.92 -2.03 -0.82
CA THR A 97 -12.25 -1.95 -2.13
C THR A 97 -10.74 -1.74 -1.97
N PHE A 98 -10.18 -2.26 -0.88
CA PHE A 98 -8.78 -2.06 -0.54
C PHE A 98 -7.85 -2.45 -1.69
N SER A 99 -6.86 -1.59 -1.95
CA SER A 99 -5.85 -1.81 -2.98
C SER A 99 -4.53 -1.14 -2.59
N LEU A 100 -3.43 -1.55 -3.23
CA LEU A 100 -2.15 -0.87 -3.04
C LEU A 100 -2.18 0.58 -3.53
N SER A 101 -2.97 0.85 -4.58
CA SER A 101 -3.18 2.21 -5.08
C SER A 101 -3.82 3.10 -4.01
N LEU A 102 -4.76 2.59 -3.22
CA LEU A 102 -5.34 3.34 -2.09
C LEU A 102 -4.26 3.77 -1.09
N LEU A 103 -3.36 2.87 -0.69
CA LEU A 103 -2.29 3.22 0.25
C LEU A 103 -1.38 4.32 -0.32
N LYS A 104 -1.09 4.30 -1.63
CA LYS A 104 -0.31 5.37 -2.29
C LYS A 104 -1.01 6.73 -2.24
N VAL A 105 -2.35 6.76 -2.27
CA VAL A 105 -3.12 7.99 -2.12
C VAL A 105 -3.11 8.47 -0.67
N LEU A 106 -3.40 7.55 0.26
CA LEU A 106 -3.46 7.83 1.68
C LEU A 106 -2.13 8.41 2.20
N PHE A 107 -1.02 7.80 1.82
CA PHE A 107 0.34 8.23 2.17
C PHE A 107 1.03 9.01 1.04
N SER A 108 0.25 9.74 0.23
CA SER A 108 0.83 10.64 -0.76
C SER A 108 1.61 11.76 -0.09
N SER A 109 2.59 12.34 -0.80
CA SER A 109 3.36 13.49 -0.29
C SER A 109 2.45 14.63 0.19
N THR A 110 1.35 14.91 -0.54
CA THR A 110 0.37 15.92 -0.14
C THR A 110 -0.27 15.61 1.22
N ASN A 111 -0.68 14.36 1.45
CA ASN A 111 -1.25 13.94 2.72
C ASN A 111 -0.21 13.91 3.84
N LEU A 112 1.00 13.39 3.60
CA LEU A 112 2.05 13.33 4.62
C LEU A 112 2.50 14.73 5.08
N THR A 113 2.57 15.70 4.18
CA THR A 113 2.84 17.10 4.53
C THR A 113 1.69 17.72 5.31
N ALA A 114 0.45 17.37 4.97
CA ALA A 114 -0.73 17.89 5.67
C ALA A 114 -0.92 17.25 7.06
N TYR A 115 -0.55 15.98 7.22
CA TYR A 115 -0.79 15.14 8.38
C TYR A 115 0.52 14.42 8.77
N PRO A 116 1.43 15.09 9.49
CA PRO A 116 2.74 14.53 9.80
C PRO A 116 2.67 13.24 10.62
N ASP A 117 1.63 13.07 11.44
CA ASP A 117 1.40 11.84 12.23
C ASP A 117 1.14 10.60 11.35
N LEU A 118 0.79 10.77 10.06
CA LEU A 118 0.71 9.66 9.11
C LEU A 118 2.08 9.05 8.78
N VAL A 119 3.19 9.77 9.03
CA VAL A 119 4.55 9.28 8.72
C VAL A 119 4.89 8.07 9.59
N GLU A 120 4.66 8.14 10.90
CA GLU A 120 4.91 7.01 11.81
C GLU A 120 4.06 5.79 11.42
N ILE A 121 2.81 6.05 11.02
CA ILE A 121 1.92 4.99 10.56
C ILE A 121 2.47 4.37 9.26
N LEU A 122 2.88 5.17 8.27
CA LEU A 122 3.53 4.66 7.05
C LEU A 122 4.76 3.81 7.38
N GLU A 123 5.61 4.26 8.30
CA GLU A 123 6.77 3.50 8.74
C GLU A 123 6.37 2.14 9.31
N SER A 124 5.25 2.06 10.05
CA SER A 124 4.73 0.77 10.54
C SER A 124 4.29 -0.18 9.42
N PHE A 125 3.84 0.33 8.27
CA PHE A 125 3.55 -0.49 7.08
C PHE A 125 4.83 -1.02 6.42
N LEU A 126 5.91 -0.24 6.43
CA LEU A 126 7.21 -0.60 5.84
C LEU A 126 8.02 -1.53 6.76
N ASN A 127 7.95 -1.28 8.07
CA ASN A 127 8.64 -1.99 9.12
C ASN A 127 7.83 -3.19 9.63
N GLY A 128 7.07 -3.86 8.76
CA GLY A 128 6.28 -5.08 9.07
C GLY A 128 7.10 -6.30 9.54
N ASN A 129 8.21 -6.08 10.24
CA ASN A 129 9.20 -7.05 10.67
C ASN A 129 9.89 -6.62 11.99
N GLN A 130 9.13 -6.54 13.08
CA GLN A 130 9.67 -6.68 14.45
C GLN A 130 9.16 -7.99 15.07
N SER A 131 9.20 -9.06 14.28
CA SER A 131 9.22 -10.45 14.75
C SER A 131 10.45 -11.14 14.14
N SER A 132 11.63 -10.66 14.54
CA SER A 132 12.96 -11.30 14.66
C SER A 132 13.43 -12.43 13.69
N GLN A 133 12.84 -12.65 12.51
CA GLN A 133 13.37 -13.58 11.50
C GLN A 133 13.38 -13.08 10.04
N TRP A 134 12.78 -11.93 9.68
CA TRP A 134 12.64 -11.55 8.26
C TRP A 134 13.65 -10.53 7.72
N CYS A 135 14.70 -10.17 8.48
CA CYS A 135 15.65 -9.12 8.08
C CYS A 135 16.65 -9.50 6.96
N LEU A 136 16.62 -10.72 6.42
CA LEU A 136 17.61 -11.15 5.41
C LEU A 136 17.18 -10.91 3.95
N GLY A 137 15.88 -10.76 3.67
CA GLY A 137 15.39 -10.65 2.28
C GLY A 137 15.35 -9.22 1.70
N PHE A 138 15.20 -8.18 2.54
CA PHE A 138 14.90 -6.83 2.07
C PHE A 138 16.12 -5.92 1.84
N LYS A 139 17.32 -6.33 2.25
CA LYS A 139 18.55 -5.55 1.98
C LYS A 139 18.92 -5.52 0.49
N SER A 140 18.43 -6.48 -0.32
CA SER A 140 18.76 -6.57 -1.74
C SER A 140 18.09 -5.48 -2.59
N VAL A 141 16.83 -5.12 -2.31
CA VAL A 141 16.09 -4.12 -3.10
C VAL A 141 16.58 -2.69 -2.83
N ARG A 142 17.05 -2.39 -1.62
CA ARG A 142 17.52 -1.03 -1.27
C ARG A 142 18.81 -0.65 -2.00
N SER A 143 19.64 -1.62 -2.37
CA SER A 143 20.91 -1.36 -3.07
C SER A 143 20.75 -1.07 -4.56
N SER A 144 19.61 -1.42 -5.18
CA SER A 144 19.39 -1.22 -6.62
C SER A 144 18.79 0.14 -6.98
N ILE A 145 18.32 0.92 -6.00
CA ILE A 145 17.68 2.23 -6.27
C ILE A 145 18.70 3.38 -6.23
N HIS A 146 19.87 3.19 -5.61
CA HIS A 146 20.90 4.24 -5.50
C HIS A 146 22.06 4.09 -6.50
N SER A 147 21.89 3.31 -7.57
CA SER A 147 22.95 3.12 -8.59
C SER A 147 22.42 3.18 -10.02
N SER A 148 21.50 4.10 -10.33
CA SER A 148 21.16 4.47 -11.71
C SER A 148 20.91 5.97 -11.81
#